data_AF-A0A0K1E8Y2-F1
#
_entry.id   AF-A0A0K1E8Y2-F1
#
_cell.length_a   1.000
_cell.length_b   1.000
_cell.length_c   1.000
_cell.angle_alpha   90.00
_cell.angle_beta   90.00
_cell.angle_gamma   90.00
#
_symmetry.space_group_name_H-M   'P 1'
#
loop_
_entity.id
_entity.type
_entity.pdbx_description
1 polymer ?
#
loop_
_entity_poly.entity_id
_entity_poly.type
_entity_poly.pdbx_seq_one_letter_code
_entity_poly.pdbx_strand_id
1 'polypeptide(L)'
;MRDRVEFRAKEPIARCLIRRLVVPRIYFDAPWPKDESPLYDVLAIDRDGNGDAHVVQVRKMAGDALAEVPALLSVGAPFRWIAFLQGTQDEKAALALVSKELLYAKGSAGRVGVIEIVTMSGGDLGANVVVTAERFPGSFYDLSTAFSGSHKADIQY
;
A
#
# COMPACT_ATOMS: atom_id res chain seq x y z
N MET A 1 7.51 19.15 0.58
CA MET A 1 7.74 18.82 2.00
C MET A 1 6.66 17.82 2.38
N ARG A 2 7.02 16.57 2.71
CA ARG A 2 6.03 15.51 2.98
C ARG A 2 5.30 15.78 4.30
N ASP A 3 3.99 15.51 4.36
CA ASP A 3 3.20 15.76 5.57
C ASP A 3 3.67 14.86 6.73
N ARG A 4 3.65 15.37 7.96
CA ARG A 4 4.15 14.67 9.16
C ARG A 4 3.36 13.39 9.44
N VAL A 5 2.06 13.35 9.13
CA VAL A 5 1.20 12.17 9.30
C VAL A 5 1.60 11.09 8.31
N GLU A 6 1.80 11.45 7.04
CA GLU A 6 2.19 10.50 5.99
C GLU A 6 3.51 9.81 6.30
N PHE A 7 4.50 10.57 6.81
CA PHE A 7 5.76 10.01 7.27
C PHE A 7 5.59 9.06 8.46
N ARG A 8 4.85 9.49 9.51
CA ARG A 8 4.64 8.70 10.73
C ARG A 8 3.78 7.45 10.51
N ALA A 9 2.97 7.41 9.45
CA ALA A 9 2.05 6.32 9.17
C ALA A 9 2.73 5.06 8.59
N LYS A 10 3.94 5.17 8.06
CA LYS A 10 4.65 4.06 7.40
C LYS A 10 4.88 2.86 8.32
N GLU A 11 5.37 3.11 9.53
CA GLU A 11 5.63 2.09 10.54
C GLU A 11 4.33 1.38 10.99
N PRO A 12 3.23 2.08 11.34
CA PRO A 12 1.92 1.46 11.58
C PRO A 12 1.42 0.60 10.41
N ILE A 13 1.56 1.08 9.17
CA ILE A 13 1.15 0.34 7.96
C ILE A 13 2.01 -0.91 7.80
N ALA A 14 3.33 -0.82 7.96
CA ALA A 14 4.23 -1.96 7.93
C ALA A 14 3.82 -3.02 8.95
N ARG A 15 3.58 -2.62 10.21
CA ARG A 15 3.09 -3.53 11.27
C ARG A 15 1.75 -4.17 10.93
N CYS A 16 0.86 -3.40 10.31
CA CYS A 16 -0.44 -3.89 9.83
C CYS A 16 -0.28 -4.98 8.75
N LEU A 17 0.67 -4.81 7.83
CA LEU A 17 0.99 -5.80 6.79
C LEU A 17 1.75 -7.01 7.36
N ILE A 18 2.73 -6.80 8.25
CA ILE A 18 3.50 -7.88 8.90
C ILE A 18 2.60 -8.90 9.60
N ARG A 19 1.50 -8.45 10.22
CA ARG A 19 0.52 -9.35 10.87
C ARG A 19 -0.29 -10.19 9.89
N ARG A 20 -0.21 -9.91 8.58
CA ARG A 20 -1.04 -10.52 7.52
C ARG A 20 -0.21 -11.29 6.50
N LEU A 21 1.05 -10.93 6.32
CA LEU A 21 1.96 -11.53 5.34
C LEU A 21 2.90 -12.53 6.04
N VAL A 22 3.32 -13.56 5.30
CA VAL A 22 4.23 -14.61 5.75
C VAL A 22 5.68 -14.12 5.65
N VAL A 23 6.22 -13.59 6.75
CA VAL A 23 7.62 -13.14 6.84
C VAL A 23 7.96 -12.10 5.76
N PRO A 24 7.30 -10.94 5.74
CA PRO A 24 7.58 -9.94 4.73
C PRO A 24 8.87 -9.18 5.01
N ARG A 25 9.60 -8.82 3.96
CA ARG A 25 10.61 -7.75 3.99
C ARG A 25 9.93 -6.42 3.71
N ILE A 26 10.20 -5.40 4.54
CA ILE A 26 9.61 -4.06 4.39
C ILE A 26 10.68 -3.06 3.95
N TYR A 27 10.29 -2.20 3.02
CA TYR A 27 11.08 -1.10 2.49
C TYR A 27 10.25 0.18 2.52
N PHE A 28 10.81 1.26 3.04
CA PHE A 28 10.20 2.59 3.04
C PHE A 28 10.77 3.45 1.91
N ASP A 29 9.93 4.26 1.27
CA ASP A 29 10.35 5.15 0.18
C ASP A 29 11.09 4.42 -0.95
N ALA A 30 10.61 3.24 -1.29
CA ALA A 30 11.28 2.33 -2.20
C ALA A 30 10.60 2.30 -3.57
N PRO A 31 11.37 2.23 -4.68
CA PRO A 31 10.80 2.01 -5.99
C PRO A 31 10.32 0.57 -6.13
N TRP A 32 9.43 0.32 -7.08
CA TRP A 32 9.14 -1.04 -7.58
C TRP A 32 9.75 -1.19 -8.98
N PRO A 33 10.60 -2.20 -9.25
CA PRO A 33 11.52 -2.20 -10.39
C PRO A 33 10.89 -2.53 -11.75
N LYS A 34 9.56 -2.62 -11.85
CA LYS A 34 8.90 -3.02 -13.11
C LYS A 34 8.63 -1.85 -14.06
N ASP A 35 8.54 -0.63 -13.54
CA ASP A 35 8.19 0.57 -14.32
C ASP A 35 9.10 1.75 -13.91
N GLU A 36 9.02 2.90 -14.59
CA GLU A 36 9.43 4.20 -14.02
C GLU A 36 8.48 4.61 -12.87
N SER A 37 8.28 3.68 -11.94
CA SER A 37 7.36 3.80 -10.83
C SER A 37 7.85 4.88 -9.88
N PRO A 38 6.92 5.65 -9.29
CA PRO A 38 7.27 6.52 -8.18
C PRO A 38 7.80 5.69 -7.01
N LEU A 39 8.42 6.38 -6.05
CA LEU A 39 8.71 5.77 -4.75
C LEU A 39 7.40 5.50 -4.02
N TYR A 40 7.22 4.27 -3.55
CA TYR A 40 6.10 3.90 -2.69
C TYR A 40 6.47 4.16 -1.23
N ASP A 41 5.49 4.63 -0.45
CA ASP A 41 5.72 4.98 0.94
C ASP A 41 6.02 3.75 1.79
N VAL A 42 5.39 2.62 1.45
CA VAL A 42 5.70 1.29 1.99
C VAL A 42 5.66 0.27 0.84
N LEU A 43 6.73 -0.50 0.69
CA LEU A 43 6.80 -1.70 -0.13
C LEU A 43 7.03 -2.89 0.80
N ALA A 44 6.14 -3.88 0.75
CA ALA A 44 6.33 -5.15 1.45
C ALA A 44 6.43 -6.29 0.45
N ILE A 45 7.37 -7.21 0.64
CA ILE A 45 7.51 -8.40 -0.21
C ILE A 45 7.41 -9.63 0.68
N ASP A 46 6.40 -10.45 0.43
CA ASP A 46 6.11 -11.65 1.21
C ASP A 46 7.18 -12.75 1.07
N ARG A 47 7.13 -13.78 1.92
CA ARG A 47 7.98 -14.99 1.84
C ARG A 47 9.48 -14.68 1.78
N ASP A 48 9.92 -13.85 2.72
CA ASP A 48 11.30 -13.39 2.85
C ASP A 48 11.86 -12.79 1.55
N GLY A 49 11.07 -11.98 0.86
CA GLY A 49 11.51 -11.28 -0.35
C GLY A 49 11.30 -12.04 -1.67
N ASN A 50 10.75 -13.24 -1.64
CA ASN A 50 10.54 -14.07 -2.84
C ASN A 50 9.06 -14.18 -3.27
N GLY A 51 8.16 -13.57 -2.50
CA GLY A 51 6.71 -13.65 -2.69
C GLY A 51 6.12 -12.51 -3.52
N ASP A 52 4.84 -12.26 -3.29
CA ASP A 52 4.13 -11.16 -3.92
C ASP A 52 4.49 -9.83 -3.24
N ALA A 53 4.68 -8.78 -4.06
CA ALA A 53 4.91 -7.42 -3.61
C ALA A 53 3.59 -6.68 -3.31
N HIS A 54 3.60 -5.91 -2.24
CA HIS A 54 2.53 -5.04 -1.77
C HIS A 54 3.04 -3.60 -1.77
N VAL A 55 2.56 -2.78 -2.70
CA VAL A 55 2.91 -1.35 -2.79
C VAL A 55 1.83 -0.48 -2.16
N VAL A 56 2.22 0.45 -1.29
CA VAL A 56 1.31 1.34 -0.56
C VAL A 56 1.65 2.79 -0.84
N GLN A 57 0.64 3.55 -1.25
CA GLN A 57 0.70 5.01 -1.31
C GLN A 57 -0.08 5.61 -0.14
N VAL A 58 0.55 6.51 0.61
CA VAL A 58 -0.04 7.19 1.76
C VAL A 58 -0.35 8.62 1.38
N ARG A 59 -1.58 9.06 1.65
CA ARG A 59 -1.97 10.47 1.61
C ARG A 59 -2.71 10.80 2.89
N LYS A 60 -2.54 12.01 3.43
CA LYS A 60 -3.26 12.41 4.64
C LYS A 60 -4.77 12.38 4.44
N MET A 61 -5.25 12.94 3.33
CA MET A 61 -6.68 13.06 3.02
C MET A 61 -7.16 11.88 2.18
N ALA A 62 -8.35 11.38 2.47
CA ALA A 62 -8.96 10.28 1.73
C ALA A 62 -9.18 10.63 0.24
N GLY A 63 -9.58 11.87 -0.06
CA GLY A 63 -9.76 12.32 -1.45
C GLY A 63 -8.47 12.24 -2.26
N ASP A 64 -7.34 12.66 -1.68
CA ASP A 64 -6.02 12.58 -2.32
C ASP A 64 -5.57 11.13 -2.49
N ALA A 65 -5.80 10.27 -1.49
CA ALA A 65 -5.51 8.85 -1.60
C ALA A 65 -6.32 8.18 -2.71
N LEU A 66 -7.61 8.51 -2.84
CA LEU A 66 -8.47 8.00 -3.91
C LEU A 66 -8.03 8.50 -5.29
N ALA A 67 -7.46 9.71 -5.39
CA ALA A 67 -6.92 10.25 -6.64
C ALA A 67 -5.68 9.49 -7.15
N GLU A 68 -4.98 8.75 -6.29
CA GLU A 68 -3.84 7.90 -6.68
C GLU A 68 -4.29 6.58 -7.33
N VAL A 69 -5.55 6.18 -7.14
CA VAL A 69 -6.04 4.86 -7.58
C VAL A 69 -5.88 4.65 -9.09
N PRO A 70 -6.23 5.59 -9.99
CA PRO A 70 -6.00 5.41 -11.43
C PRO A 70 -4.53 5.12 -11.80
N ALA A 71 -3.58 5.80 -11.14
CA ALA A 71 -2.17 5.55 -11.36
C ALA A 71 -1.77 4.16 -10.83
N LEU A 72 -2.20 3.82 -9.61
CA LEU A 72 -1.97 2.50 -9.02
C LEU A 72 -2.59 1.37 -9.84
N LEU A 73 -3.72 1.56 -10.50
CA LEU A 73 -4.33 0.55 -11.38
C LEU A 73 -3.46 0.21 -12.61
N SER A 74 -2.50 1.06 -12.95
CA SER A 74 -1.55 0.81 -14.04
C SER A 74 -0.23 0.20 -13.57
N VAL A 75 0.05 0.20 -12.26
CA VAL A 75 1.33 -0.27 -11.71
C VAL A 75 1.52 -1.77 -11.88
N GLY A 76 2.70 -2.19 -12.32
CA GLY A 76 3.06 -3.60 -12.45
C GLY A 76 3.34 -4.33 -11.12
N ALA A 77 2.48 -4.20 -10.10
CA ALA A 77 2.61 -4.88 -8.81
C ALA A 77 1.39 -5.78 -8.51
N PRO A 78 1.56 -6.93 -7.83
CA PRO A 78 0.47 -7.87 -7.59
C PRO A 78 -0.53 -7.37 -6.54
N PHE A 79 -0.09 -6.70 -5.48
CA PHE A 79 -0.99 -6.07 -4.50
C PHE A 79 -0.70 -4.59 -4.37
N ARG A 80 -1.77 -3.79 -4.35
CA ARG A 80 -1.70 -2.33 -4.44
C ARG A 80 -2.64 -1.74 -3.41
N TRP A 81 -2.20 -0.69 -2.74
CA TRP A 81 -2.90 -0.16 -1.59
C TRP A 81 -2.86 1.37 -1.60
N ILE A 82 -3.96 1.97 -1.19
CA ILE A 82 -3.98 3.35 -0.72
C ILE A 82 -4.16 3.36 0.79
N ALA A 83 -3.58 4.37 1.44
CA ALA A 83 -3.77 4.60 2.86
C ALA A 83 -4.02 6.07 3.18
N PHE A 84 -4.91 6.34 4.12
CA PHE A 84 -5.25 7.70 4.55
C PHE A 84 -5.73 7.77 6.00
N LEU A 85 -5.74 8.98 6.58
CA LEU A 85 -6.18 9.20 7.94
C LEU A 85 -7.71 9.06 8.06
N GLN A 86 -8.16 8.23 9.01
CA GLN A 86 -9.57 8.05 9.30
C GLN A 86 -10.23 9.38 9.69
N GLY A 87 -11.43 9.62 9.18
CA GLY A 87 -12.20 10.84 9.43
C GLY A 87 -11.85 11.99 8.47
N THR A 88 -11.01 11.76 7.47
CA THR A 88 -10.72 12.74 6.40
C THR A 88 -11.54 12.54 5.13
N GLN A 89 -12.49 11.60 5.14
CA GLN A 89 -13.44 11.40 4.07
C GLN A 89 -14.47 12.54 4.02
N ASP A 90 -14.59 13.19 2.86
CA ASP A 90 -15.79 13.94 2.52
C ASP A 90 -16.89 12.99 2.01
N GLU A 91 -18.08 13.52 1.74
CA GLU A 91 -19.21 12.73 1.26
C GLU A 91 -18.88 11.97 -0.04
N LYS A 92 -18.14 12.60 -0.95
CA LYS A 92 -17.71 11.99 -2.21
C LYS A 92 -16.77 10.81 -1.99
N ALA A 93 -15.76 10.98 -1.13
CA ALA A 93 -14.81 9.93 -0.77
C ALA A 93 -15.50 8.78 -0.04
N ALA A 94 -16.44 9.08 0.86
CA ALA A 94 -17.23 8.08 1.57
C ALA A 94 -18.06 7.23 0.58
N LEU A 95 -18.79 7.86 -0.34
CA LEU A 95 -19.57 7.15 -1.37
C LEU A 95 -18.69 6.29 -2.28
N ALA A 96 -17.54 6.82 -2.71
CA ALA A 96 -16.53 6.13 -3.49
C ALA A 96 -16.00 4.85 -2.78
N LEU A 97 -15.71 4.94 -1.49
CA LEU A 97 -15.23 3.81 -0.69
C LEU A 97 -16.32 2.75 -0.45
N VAL A 98 -17.58 3.17 -0.33
CA VAL A 98 -18.72 2.27 -0.19
C VAL A 98 -18.98 1.51 -1.49
N SER A 99 -18.98 2.20 -2.64
CA SER A 99 -19.22 1.55 -3.93
C SER A 99 -18.06 0.65 -4.36
N LYS A 100 -16.82 1.01 -3.99
CA LYS A 100 -15.56 0.34 -4.36
C LYS A 100 -15.30 0.27 -5.86
N GLU A 101 -16.17 0.84 -6.70
CA GLU A 101 -16.08 0.72 -8.15
C GLU A 101 -14.75 1.26 -8.69
N LEU A 102 -14.26 2.37 -8.11
CA LEU A 102 -13.00 2.97 -8.51
C LEU A 102 -11.77 2.11 -8.18
N LEU A 103 -11.89 1.16 -7.25
CA LEU A 103 -10.76 0.34 -6.77
C LEU A 103 -10.44 -0.81 -7.72
N TYR A 104 -11.30 -1.03 -8.72
CA TYR A 104 -11.15 -2.08 -9.73
C TYR A 104 -10.58 -1.52 -11.03
N ALA A 105 -9.67 -2.28 -11.64
CA ALA A 105 -9.32 -2.07 -13.04
C ALA A 105 -10.43 -2.67 -13.92
N LYS A 106 -10.93 -1.89 -14.88
CA LYS A 106 -11.99 -2.35 -15.80
C LYS A 106 -11.51 -3.59 -16.56
N GLY A 107 -12.22 -4.70 -16.40
CA GLY A 107 -11.94 -5.95 -17.13
C GLY A 107 -10.72 -6.74 -16.66
N SER A 108 -10.12 -6.39 -15.52
CA SER A 108 -9.03 -7.15 -14.90
C SER A 108 -9.48 -7.80 -13.60
N ALA A 109 -8.90 -8.96 -13.28
CA ALA A 109 -8.92 -9.46 -11.92
C ALA A 109 -8.02 -8.57 -11.03
N GLY A 110 -8.41 -8.33 -9.78
CA GLY A 110 -7.65 -7.54 -8.82
C GLY A 110 -8.35 -6.24 -8.39
N ARG A 111 -8.03 -5.81 -7.17
CA ARG A 111 -8.63 -4.66 -6.50
C ARG A 111 -7.59 -3.96 -5.64
N VAL A 112 -7.52 -2.64 -5.73
CA VAL A 112 -6.72 -1.82 -4.81
C VAL A 112 -7.32 -1.94 -3.40
N GLY A 113 -6.48 -2.30 -2.43
CA GLY A 113 -6.87 -2.33 -1.02
C GLY A 113 -6.83 -0.94 -0.38
N VAL A 114 -7.52 -0.81 0.74
CA VAL A 114 -7.61 0.45 1.49
C VAL A 114 -7.22 0.19 2.94
N ILE A 115 -6.28 1.01 3.44
CA ILE A 115 -5.83 1.02 4.81
C ILE A 115 -6.19 2.37 5.45
N GLU A 116 -6.94 2.35 6.54
CA GLU A 116 -7.15 3.55 7.35
C GLU A 116 -6.07 3.66 8.41
N ILE A 117 -5.47 4.83 8.50
CA ILE A 117 -4.60 5.24 9.59
C ILE A 117 -5.49 5.79 10.69
N VAL A 118 -5.35 5.26 11.90
CA VAL A 118 -6.18 5.65 13.05
C VAL A 118 -5.32 6.32 14.11
N THR A 119 -5.83 7.39 14.72
CA THR A 119 -5.16 8.02 15.86
C THR A 119 -5.57 7.27 17.13
N MET A 120 -4.60 6.70 17.84
CA MET A 120 -4.82 6.01 19.11
C MET A 120 -4.80 6.99 20.29
N SER A 121 -5.29 6.53 21.45
CA SER A 121 -5.10 7.23 22.71
C SER A 121 -3.61 7.50 22.96
N GLY A 122 -3.25 8.74 23.24
CA GLY A 122 -1.85 9.17 23.40
C GLY A 122 -1.20 9.76 22.15
N GLY A 123 -1.90 9.84 21.01
CA GLY A 123 -1.41 10.50 19.79
C GLY A 123 -0.50 9.63 18.91
N ASP A 124 -0.41 8.34 19.23
CA ASP A 124 0.18 7.32 18.38
C ASP A 124 -0.74 6.98 17.20
N LEU A 125 -0.15 6.40 16.15
CA LEU A 125 -0.87 5.99 14.96
C LEU A 125 -0.99 4.47 14.89
N GLY A 126 -2.16 4.00 14.50
CA GLY A 126 -2.44 2.64 14.07
C GLY A 126 -2.79 2.58 12.59
N ALA A 127 -2.90 1.36 12.06
CA ALA A 127 -3.38 1.14 10.70
C ALA A 127 -4.29 -0.09 10.65
N ASN A 128 -5.40 0.03 9.94
CA ASN A 128 -6.42 -1.00 9.79
C ASN A 128 -6.77 -1.20 8.32
N VAL A 129 -6.77 -2.44 7.84
CA VAL A 129 -7.30 -2.76 6.51
C VAL A 129 -8.82 -2.66 6.55
N VAL A 130 -9.39 -1.74 5.78
CA VAL A 130 -10.85 -1.59 5.64
C VAL A 130 -11.36 -2.20 4.34
N VAL A 131 -10.52 -2.26 3.30
CA VAL A 131 -10.78 -3.02 2.08
C VAL A 131 -9.55 -3.88 1.79
N THR A 132 -9.73 -5.19 1.78
CA THR A 132 -8.64 -6.12 1.44
C THR A 132 -8.29 -5.99 -0.04
N ALA A 133 -7.00 -5.85 -0.37
CA ALA A 133 -6.56 -5.87 -1.76
C ALA A 133 -6.75 -7.27 -2.37
N GLU A 134 -7.07 -7.31 -3.65
CA GLU A 134 -7.11 -8.55 -4.44
C GLU A 134 -5.95 -8.56 -5.41
N ARG A 135 -5.34 -9.73 -5.60
CA ARG A 135 -4.13 -9.88 -6.41
C ARG A 135 -4.43 -9.55 -7.87
N PHE A 136 -3.67 -8.61 -8.43
CA PHE A 136 -3.65 -8.37 -9.87
C PHE A 136 -2.86 -9.49 -10.59
N PRO A 137 -3.29 -9.94 -11.77
CA PRO A 137 -2.63 -11.00 -12.51
C PRO A 137 -1.24 -10.58 -12.97
N GLY A 138 -0.35 -11.57 -13.11
CA GLY A 138 1.02 -11.40 -13.57
C GLY A 138 2.03 -12.24 -12.79
N SER A 139 3.20 -12.43 -13.41
CA SER A 139 4.38 -13.02 -12.79
C SER A 139 5.32 -11.91 -12.32
N PHE A 140 5.65 -11.92 -11.03
CA PHE A 140 6.46 -10.89 -10.38
C PHE A 140 7.55 -11.47 -9.45
N TYR A 141 7.65 -12.80 -9.32
CA TYR A 141 8.54 -13.45 -8.35
C TYR A 141 10.02 -13.17 -8.62
N ASP A 142 10.45 -13.20 -9.89
CA ASP A 142 11.83 -12.88 -10.25
C ASP A 142 12.17 -11.42 -9.93
N LEU A 143 11.21 -10.50 -10.13
CA LEU A 143 11.36 -9.09 -9.79
C LEU A 143 11.45 -8.89 -8.27
N SER A 144 10.59 -9.54 -7.50
CA SER A 144 10.63 -9.54 -6.03
C SER A 144 11.99 -10.02 -5.53
N THR A 145 12.43 -11.18 -6.01
CA THR A 145 13.70 -11.81 -5.59
C THR A 145 14.90 -10.92 -5.92
N ALA A 146 14.96 -10.38 -7.15
CA ALA A 146 16.02 -9.48 -7.57
C ALA A 146 16.02 -8.17 -6.76
N PHE A 147 14.85 -7.60 -6.49
CA PHE A 147 14.72 -6.41 -5.67
C PHE A 147 15.23 -6.67 -4.25
N SER A 148 14.75 -7.73 -3.61
CA SER A 148 15.13 -8.10 -2.25
C SER A 148 16.58 -8.52 -2.10
N GLY A 149 17.23 -9.03 -3.15
CA GLY A 149 18.66 -9.34 -3.15
C GLY A 149 19.56 -8.10 -3.34
N SER A 150 19.04 -7.02 -3.93
CA SER A 150 19.79 -5.79 -4.22
C SER A 150 19.52 -4.65 -3.24
N HIS A 151 18.45 -4.73 -2.46
CA HIS A 151 18.05 -3.69 -1.51
C HIS A 151 18.05 -4.20 -0.07
N LYS A 152 18.58 -3.39 0.85
CA LYS A 152 18.49 -3.65 2.28
C LYS A 152 17.09 -3.30 2.76
N ALA A 153 16.43 -4.22 3.44
CA ALA A 153 15.14 -3.98 4.05
C ALA A 153 15.27 -3.08 5.30
N ASP A 154 14.30 -2.21 5.51
CA ASP A 154 14.15 -1.43 6.74
C ASP A 154 13.68 -2.31 7.90
N ILE A 155 12.83 -3.31 7.59
CA ILE A 155 12.36 -4.32 8.54
C ILE A 155 12.49 -5.71 7.90
N GLN A 156 13.17 -6.61 8.59
CA GLN A 156 13.35 -8.03 8.25
C GLN A 156 13.45 -8.84 9.54
N TYR A 157 13.05 -10.12 9.49
CA TYR A 157 13.03 -11.05 10.63
C TYR A 157 13.84 -12.30 10.34
#